data_AF-A0A739AXA6-F1
#
_entry.id   AF-A0A739AXA6-F1
#
_cell.length_a   1.000
_cell.length_b   1.000
_cell.length_c   1.000
_cell.angle_alpha   90.00
_cell.angle_beta   90.00
_cell.angle_gamma   90.00
#
_symmetry.space_group_name_H-M   'P 1'
#
loop_
_entity.id
_entity.type
_entity.pdbx_description
1 polymer ?
#
loop_
_entity_poly.entity_id
_entity_poly.type
_entity_poly.pdbx_seq_one_letter_code
_entity_poly.pdbx_strand_id
1 'polypeptide(L)'
;MRRDRNDYIGRKKLREILAVDEITFAIPAQSFAIECSISAEEALPVVTEFALRIAYVCGTLSPVQIQDFFGFTKKETDAIIQTLLNERLIKWNEDELLELTSYALTRFQDSSDHLPRFFKIQEWSSEVIFDLISFSPAGRPNRLKRVNSLVELAARNIERQSKTIQYAEQAFQEHFHSICKKNKAEIYKISAVDAG
;
A
#
# COMPACT_ATOMS: atom_id res chain seq x y z
N MET A 1 4.48 -6.73 -52.31
CA MET A 1 4.81 -5.44 -51.65
C MET A 1 3.63 -4.49 -51.86
N ARG A 2 3.25 -3.71 -50.84
CA ARG A 2 2.10 -2.78 -50.73
C ARG A 2 0.85 -3.36 -50.05
N ARG A 3 0.87 -3.23 -48.70
CA ARG A 3 -0.32 -2.98 -47.85
C ARG A 3 -1.18 -1.92 -48.53
N ASP A 4 -2.50 -1.91 -48.32
CA ASP A 4 -3.27 -0.65 -48.24
C ASP A 4 -4.72 -0.88 -47.77
N ARG A 5 -5.01 -0.45 -46.53
CA ARG A 5 -5.62 0.86 -46.21
C ARG A 5 -7.15 0.90 -46.23
N ASN A 6 -7.85 -0.18 -46.62
CA ASN A 6 -9.31 -0.07 -46.81
C ASN A 6 -10.18 -0.27 -45.55
N ASP A 7 -9.74 -1.01 -44.54
CA ASP A 7 -10.54 -1.21 -43.30
C ASP A 7 -10.46 -0.05 -42.30
N TYR A 8 -9.45 0.81 -42.42
CA TYR A 8 -9.32 2.01 -41.58
C TYR A 8 -10.21 3.17 -42.06
N ILE A 9 -10.73 3.10 -43.28
CA ILE A 9 -11.60 4.12 -43.87
C ILE A 9 -13.06 3.91 -43.43
N GLY A 10 -13.51 2.66 -43.29
CA GLY A 10 -14.89 2.33 -42.89
C GLY A 10 -15.26 2.79 -41.47
N ARG A 11 -14.35 2.64 -40.50
CA ARG A 11 -14.58 3.13 -39.13
C ARG A 11 -14.53 4.65 -38.99
N LYS A 12 -13.83 5.34 -39.91
CA LYS A 12 -13.78 6.81 -39.94
C LYS A 12 -15.05 7.39 -40.57
N LYS A 13 -15.57 6.77 -41.64
CA LYS A 13 -16.78 7.21 -42.36
C LYS A 13 -18.09 6.96 -41.62
N LEU A 14 -18.17 5.93 -40.77
CA LEU A 14 -19.37 5.69 -39.95
C LEU A 14 -19.60 6.75 -38.86
N ARG A 15 -18.59 7.55 -38.51
CA ARG A 15 -18.74 8.70 -37.60
C ARG A 15 -19.28 9.96 -38.28
N GLU A 16 -19.33 10.00 -39.62
CA GLU A 16 -19.78 11.19 -40.36
C GLU A 16 -21.30 11.22 -40.65
N ILE A 17 -22.05 10.13 -40.41
CA ILE A 17 -23.49 10.05 -40.77
C ILE A 17 -24.43 10.12 -39.55
N LEU A 18 -23.89 10.16 -38.32
CA LEU A 18 -24.65 10.50 -37.14
C LEU A 18 -24.08 11.81 -36.57
N ALA A 19 -24.89 12.87 -36.55
CA ALA A 19 -24.60 14.05 -35.75
C ALA A 19 -24.72 13.66 -34.27
N VAL A 20 -23.67 13.01 -33.75
CA VAL A 20 -23.54 12.73 -32.33
C VAL A 20 -22.89 13.95 -31.71
N ASP A 21 -23.67 14.73 -30.98
CA ASP A 21 -23.13 15.80 -30.15
C ASP A 21 -22.48 15.17 -28.91
N GLU A 22 -21.27 15.62 -28.56
CA GLU A 22 -20.54 15.13 -27.39
C GLU A 22 -20.90 16.00 -26.19
N ILE A 23 -21.82 15.53 -25.34
CA ILE A 23 -22.13 16.19 -24.07
C ILE A 23 -21.17 15.64 -23.00
N THR A 24 -20.40 16.53 -22.38
CA THR A 24 -19.51 16.20 -21.26
C THR A 24 -20.03 16.81 -19.97
N PHE A 25 -19.78 16.17 -18.83
CA PHE A 25 -20.15 16.68 -17.51
C PHE A 25 -18.92 17.12 -16.72
N ALA A 26 -18.98 18.31 -16.13
CA ALA A 26 -18.03 18.75 -15.12
C ALA A 26 -18.52 18.30 -13.74
N ILE A 27 -17.72 17.50 -13.06
CA ILE A 27 -18.00 17.03 -11.71
C ILE A 27 -17.26 17.94 -10.72
N PRO A 28 -17.94 18.51 -9.72
CA PRO A 28 -17.28 19.31 -8.69
C PRO A 28 -16.40 18.38 -7.87
N ALA A 29 -15.16 18.79 -7.64
CA ALA A 29 -14.17 18.00 -6.93
C ALA A 29 -13.30 18.91 -6.07
N GLN A 30 -12.78 18.36 -4.97
CA GLN A 30 -11.92 19.08 -4.04
C GLN A 30 -10.69 18.25 -3.71
N SER A 31 -9.57 18.93 -3.53
CA SER A 31 -8.31 18.34 -3.08
C SER A 31 -8.25 18.31 -1.57
N PHE A 32 -7.76 17.22 -0.99
CA PHE A 32 -7.54 17.08 0.44
C PHE A 32 -6.11 16.61 0.70
N ALA A 33 -5.39 17.34 1.54
CA ALA A 33 -4.12 16.90 2.09
C ALA A 33 -4.41 15.95 3.25
N ILE A 34 -3.99 14.70 3.12
CA ILE A 34 -4.23 13.66 4.12
C ILE A 34 -2.89 13.26 4.71
N GLU A 35 -2.82 13.28 6.04
CA GLU A 35 -1.71 12.76 6.82
C GLU A 35 -2.21 11.61 7.71
N CYS A 36 -1.56 10.46 7.62
CA CYS A 36 -1.91 9.30 8.43
C CYS A 36 -0.69 8.43 8.72
N SER A 37 -0.76 7.68 9.80
CA SER A 37 0.16 6.59 10.07
C SER A 37 -0.45 5.30 9.51
N ILE A 38 0.35 4.53 8.78
CA ILE A 38 -0.06 3.25 8.18
C ILE A 38 0.78 2.13 8.76
N SER A 39 0.15 0.98 9.00
CA SER A 39 0.85 -0.27 9.26
C SER A 39 1.18 -0.89 7.91
N ALA A 40 2.46 -1.10 7.61
CA ALA A 40 2.89 -1.74 6.37
C ALA A 40 3.86 -2.87 6.67
N GLU A 41 3.88 -3.86 5.78
CA GLU A 41 4.84 -4.97 5.85
C GLU A 41 6.27 -4.41 5.81
N GLU A 42 7.07 -4.76 6.80
CA GLU A 42 8.48 -4.39 6.92
C GLU A 42 9.32 -5.55 6.37
N ALA A 43 10.15 -5.26 5.37
CA ALA A 43 11.13 -6.21 4.90
C ALA A 43 12.26 -6.30 5.92
N LEU A 44 12.45 -7.48 6.51
CA LEU A 44 13.61 -7.73 7.37
C LEU A 44 14.89 -7.73 6.54
N PRO A 45 16.04 -7.35 7.15
CA PRO A 45 17.34 -7.67 6.58
C PRO A 45 17.43 -9.17 6.30
N VAL A 46 18.00 -9.54 5.15
CA VAL A 46 18.07 -10.94 4.67
C VAL A 46 18.63 -11.87 5.75
N VAL A 47 19.71 -11.47 6.42
CA VAL A 47 20.35 -12.29 7.47
C VAL A 47 19.39 -12.54 8.64
N THR A 48 18.69 -11.51 9.10
CA THR A 48 17.69 -11.62 10.17
C THR A 48 16.56 -12.56 9.75
N GLU A 49 16.00 -12.37 8.55
CA GLU A 49 14.92 -13.22 8.05
C GLU A 49 15.32 -14.70 8.01
N PHE A 50 16.50 -15.00 7.43
CA PHE A 50 16.98 -16.37 7.35
C PHE A 50 17.31 -16.97 8.72
N ALA A 51 17.85 -16.18 9.65
CA ALA A 51 18.13 -16.67 11.01
C ALA A 51 16.84 -17.09 11.71
N LEU A 52 15.78 -16.31 11.59
CA LEU A 52 14.46 -16.67 12.12
C LEU A 52 13.88 -17.90 11.43
N ARG A 53 14.04 -18.02 10.10
CA ARG A 53 13.52 -19.16 9.34
C ARG A 53 14.21 -20.47 9.75
N ILE A 54 15.52 -20.47 9.96
CA ILE A 54 16.23 -21.67 10.42
C ILE A 54 15.80 -22.00 11.85
N ALA A 55 15.69 -20.99 12.73
CA ALA A 55 15.22 -21.20 14.10
C ALA A 55 13.79 -21.77 14.13
N TYR A 56 12.92 -21.31 13.22
CA TYR A 56 11.57 -21.84 13.07
C TYR A 56 11.56 -23.30 12.62
N VAL A 57 12.38 -23.66 11.63
CA VAL A 57 12.44 -25.02 11.08
C VAL A 57 13.09 -26.01 12.05
N CYS A 58 14.16 -25.61 12.72
CA CYS A 58 14.91 -26.47 13.63
C CYS A 58 14.31 -26.53 15.05
N GLY A 59 13.47 -25.56 15.42
CA GLY A 59 12.94 -25.39 16.77
C GLY A 59 13.95 -24.77 17.73
N THR A 60 15.13 -25.38 17.85
CA THR A 60 16.26 -24.88 18.65
C THR A 60 17.56 -24.89 17.83
N LEU A 61 18.48 -23.99 18.16
CA LEU A 61 19.77 -23.81 17.48
C LEU A 61 20.90 -23.51 18.46
N SER A 62 22.08 -24.06 18.21
CA SER A 62 23.30 -23.60 18.86
C SER A 62 23.94 -22.44 18.07
N PRO A 63 24.75 -21.57 18.73
CA PRO A 63 25.51 -20.54 18.02
C PRO A 63 26.40 -21.09 16.91
N VAL A 64 26.96 -22.29 17.10
CA VAL A 64 27.80 -22.97 16.10
C VAL A 64 26.99 -23.31 14.85
N GLN A 65 25.74 -23.76 15.00
CA GLN A 65 24.88 -24.04 13.85
C GLN A 65 24.55 -22.77 13.05
N ILE A 66 24.35 -21.63 13.72
CA ILE A 66 24.17 -20.33 13.06
C ILE A 66 25.45 -19.94 12.32
N GLN A 67 26.61 -20.09 12.97
CA GLN A 67 27.90 -19.80 12.37
C GLN A 67 28.13 -20.62 11.10
N ASP A 68 27.91 -21.93 11.15
CA ASP A 68 28.12 -22.85 10.05
C ASP A 68 27.14 -22.62 8.89
N PHE A 69 25.88 -22.32 9.20
CA PHE A 69 24.87 -22.05 8.16
C PHE A 69 25.21 -20.81 7.34
N PHE A 70 25.60 -19.73 8.00
CA PHE A 70 25.88 -18.45 7.33
C PHE A 70 27.33 -18.31 6.88
N GLY A 71 28.24 -19.19 7.32
CA GLY A 71 29.67 -19.06 7.09
C GLY A 71 30.28 -17.85 7.80
N PHE A 72 29.69 -17.45 8.92
CA PHE A 72 30.16 -16.30 9.69
C PHE A 72 31.42 -16.61 10.48
N THR A 73 32.18 -15.58 10.79
CA THR A 73 33.16 -15.64 11.88
C THR A 73 32.45 -15.68 13.23
N LYS A 74 33.18 -16.09 14.27
CA LYS A 74 32.65 -16.04 15.65
C LYS A 74 32.15 -14.64 16.03
N LYS A 75 32.89 -13.59 15.67
CA LYS A 75 32.52 -12.19 15.97
C LYS A 75 31.21 -11.77 15.29
N GLU A 76 31.01 -12.15 14.04
CA GLU A 76 29.78 -11.85 13.30
C GLU A 76 28.59 -12.63 13.85
N THR A 77 28.82 -13.90 14.21
CA THR A 77 27.81 -14.75 14.85
C THR A 77 27.35 -14.15 16.18
N ASP A 78 28.30 -13.76 17.03
CA ASP A 78 28.01 -13.10 18.30
C ASP A 78 27.23 -11.80 18.08
N ALA A 79 27.62 -10.98 17.09
CA ALA A 79 26.93 -9.73 16.77
C ALA A 79 25.47 -9.96 16.35
N ILE A 80 25.21 -10.94 15.49
CA ILE A 80 23.85 -11.23 15.01
C ILE A 80 22.98 -11.82 16.11
N ILE A 81 23.51 -12.74 16.91
CA ILE A 81 22.78 -13.29 18.06
C ILE A 81 22.41 -12.16 19.03
N GLN A 82 23.34 -11.25 19.31
CA GLN A 82 23.06 -10.09 20.16
C GLN A 82 21.97 -9.18 19.57
N THR A 83 22.01 -8.90 18.26
CA THR A 83 20.94 -8.15 17.58
C THR A 83 19.58 -8.84 17.72
N LEU A 84 19.50 -10.14 17.43
CA LEU A 84 18.24 -10.91 17.51
C LEU A 84 17.70 -10.99 18.95
N LEU A 85 18.58 -11.08 19.95
CA LEU A 85 18.21 -11.04 21.37
C LEU A 85 17.69 -9.66 21.77
N ASN A 86 18.38 -8.58 21.36
CA ASN A 86 17.99 -7.20 21.64
C ASN A 86 16.62 -6.85 21.02
N GLU A 87 16.35 -7.36 19.82
CA GLU A 87 15.06 -7.23 19.14
C GLU A 87 13.99 -8.20 19.69
N ARG A 88 14.34 -9.03 20.68
CA ARG A 88 13.46 -10.04 21.32
C ARG A 88 12.87 -11.03 20.33
N LEU A 89 13.62 -11.35 19.27
CA LEU A 89 13.21 -12.31 18.25
C LEU A 89 13.60 -13.74 18.63
N ILE A 90 14.72 -13.89 19.33
CA ILE A 90 15.17 -15.17 19.89
C ILE A 90 15.39 -15.06 21.40
N LYS A 91 15.49 -16.20 22.07
CA LYS A 91 15.84 -16.32 23.49
C LYS A 91 16.67 -17.59 23.72
N TRP A 92 17.40 -17.62 24.84
CA TRP A 92 18.02 -18.84 25.35
C TRP A 92 16.99 -19.70 26.09
N ASN A 93 17.04 -21.01 25.87
CA ASN A 93 16.26 -22.00 26.62
C ASN A 93 17.08 -22.59 27.79
N GLU A 94 16.50 -23.57 28.50
CA GLU A 94 17.14 -24.23 29.65
C GLU A 94 18.40 -25.04 29.28
N ASP A 95 18.49 -25.49 28.02
CA ASP A 95 19.59 -26.29 27.48
C ASP A 95 20.71 -25.44 26.84
N GLU A 96 20.73 -24.12 27.10
CA GLU A 96 21.65 -23.17 26.48
C GLU A 96 21.60 -23.17 24.93
N LEU A 97 20.42 -23.44 24.37
CA LEU A 97 20.14 -23.32 22.94
C LEU A 97 19.25 -22.10 22.67
N LEU A 98 19.38 -21.55 21.46
CA LEU A 98 18.58 -20.44 20.97
C LEU A 98 17.27 -20.96 20.37
N GLU A 99 16.16 -20.35 20.74
CA GLU A 99 14.83 -20.61 20.17
C GLU A 99 14.09 -19.31 19.89
N LEU A 100 13.06 -19.38 19.02
CA LEU A 100 12.20 -18.23 18.76
C LEU A 100 11.41 -17.83 20.01
N THR A 101 11.21 -16.53 20.19
CA THR A 101 10.25 -16.05 21.19
C THR A 101 8.81 -16.33 20.73
N SER A 102 7.85 -16.32 21.65
CA SER A 102 6.42 -16.40 21.30
C SER A 102 6.01 -15.27 20.34
N TYR A 103 6.59 -14.09 20.51
CA TYR A 103 6.40 -12.95 19.61
C TYR A 103 6.89 -13.24 18.18
N ALA A 104 8.08 -13.84 18.02
CA ALA A 104 8.57 -14.17 16.69
C ALA A 104 7.78 -15.33 16.06
N LEU A 105 7.34 -16.31 16.85
CA LEU A 105 6.53 -17.45 16.37
C LEU A 105 5.19 -17.03 15.77
N THR A 106 4.50 -16.04 16.36
CA THR A 106 3.23 -15.56 15.80
C THR A 106 3.41 -14.93 14.42
N ARG A 107 4.59 -14.39 14.10
CA ARG A 107 4.89 -13.83 12.77
C ARG A 107 4.94 -14.88 11.66
N PHE A 108 5.09 -16.16 12.00
CA PHE A 108 5.01 -17.27 11.05
C PHE A 108 3.59 -17.85 10.94
N GLN A 109 2.76 -17.75 11.98
CA GLN A 109 1.42 -18.35 12.00
C GLN A 109 0.45 -17.71 11.00
N ASP A 110 0.65 -16.43 10.70
CA ASP A 110 -0.15 -15.68 9.72
C ASP A 110 0.29 -15.95 8.25
N SER A 111 1.21 -16.89 8.03
CA SER A 111 1.88 -17.14 6.76
C SER A 111 1.75 -18.62 6.35
N SER A 112 1.19 -18.90 5.16
CA SER A 112 1.13 -20.26 4.60
C SER A 112 2.43 -20.68 3.89
N ASP A 113 3.36 -19.75 3.72
CA ASP A 113 4.63 -19.89 3.01
C ASP A 113 5.84 -20.02 3.96
N HIS A 114 5.59 -20.11 5.29
CA HIS A 114 6.62 -20.14 6.33
C HIS A 114 7.57 -18.93 6.29
N LEU A 115 7.08 -17.79 5.80
CA LEU A 115 7.82 -16.53 5.79
C LEU A 115 7.35 -15.63 6.95
N PRO A 116 8.26 -15.16 7.80
CA PRO A 116 7.85 -14.34 8.92
C PRO A 116 7.39 -12.97 8.44
N ARG A 117 6.20 -12.54 8.87
CA ARG A 117 5.62 -11.24 8.50
C ARG A 117 5.80 -10.24 9.62
N PHE A 118 6.58 -9.20 9.34
CA PHE A 118 6.74 -8.07 10.25
C PHE A 118 6.00 -6.86 9.70
N PHE A 119 5.44 -6.07 10.60
CA PHE A 119 4.72 -4.85 10.25
C PHE A 119 5.28 -3.70 11.07
N LYS A 120 5.39 -2.54 10.44
CA LYS A 120 5.84 -1.31 11.07
C LYS A 120 4.87 -0.19 10.79
N ILE A 121 4.68 0.64 11.81
CA ILE A 121 3.95 1.89 11.68
C ILE A 121 4.90 2.90 11.03
N GLN A 122 4.46 3.47 9.92
CA GLN A 122 5.17 4.52 9.19
C GLN A 122 4.23 5.67 8.87
N GLU A 123 4.74 6.89 8.83
CA GLU A 123 3.97 8.04 8.37
C GLU A 123 3.75 7.98 6.86
N TRP A 124 2.58 8.42 6.44
CA TRP A 124 2.17 8.53 5.05
C TRP A 124 1.38 9.82 4.86
N SER A 125 1.68 10.55 3.80
CA SER A 125 0.91 11.70 3.40
C SER A 125 0.72 11.74 1.89
N SER A 126 -0.44 12.22 1.46
CA SER A 126 -0.73 12.45 0.05
C SER A 126 -1.83 13.46 -0.12
N GLU A 127 -1.79 14.14 -1.26
CA GLU A 127 -2.92 14.89 -1.76
C GLU A 127 -3.88 13.93 -2.50
N VAL A 128 -5.15 13.91 -2.12
CA VAL A 128 -6.19 13.07 -2.72
C VAL A 128 -7.34 13.95 -3.17
N ILE A 129 -7.81 13.75 -4.40
CA ILE A 129 -8.99 14.46 -4.91
C ILE A 129 -10.19 13.55 -4.79
N PHE A 130 -11.27 14.09 -4.23
CA PHE A 130 -12.57 13.44 -4.22
C PHE A 130 -13.57 14.27 -5.01
N ASP A 131 -14.48 13.59 -5.73
CA ASP A 131 -15.65 14.29 -6.25
C ASP A 131 -16.63 14.65 -5.12
N LEU A 132 -17.23 15.83 -5.16
CA LEU A 132 -18.10 16.34 -4.10
C LEU A 132 -19.55 15.81 -4.19
N ILE A 133 -19.83 14.88 -5.12
CA ILE A 133 -21.14 14.27 -5.28
C ILE A 133 -21.18 12.95 -4.50
N SER A 134 -20.26 12.04 -4.84
CA SER A 134 -20.14 10.69 -4.32
C SER A 134 -18.95 10.46 -3.39
N PHE A 135 -17.98 11.39 -3.36
CA PHE A 135 -16.71 11.22 -2.67
C PHE A 135 -15.88 10.03 -3.18
N SER A 136 -16.02 9.68 -4.46
CA SER A 136 -15.14 8.73 -5.11
C SER A 136 -13.79 9.40 -5.41
N PRO A 137 -12.66 8.67 -5.34
CA PRO A 137 -11.35 9.21 -5.71
C PRO A 137 -11.35 9.64 -7.18
N ALA A 138 -11.08 10.92 -7.42
CA ALA A 138 -10.97 11.48 -8.76
C ALA A 138 -9.49 11.56 -9.16
N GLY A 139 -9.18 11.11 -10.38
CA GLY A 139 -7.84 11.31 -10.95
C GLY A 139 -7.64 12.75 -11.40
N ARG A 140 -6.43 13.30 -11.22
CA ARG A 140 -6.03 14.51 -11.95
C ARG A 140 -5.90 14.17 -13.43
N PRO A 141 -6.67 14.77 -14.35
CA PRO A 141 -6.47 14.54 -15.77
C PRO A 141 -5.12 15.14 -16.19
N ASN A 142 -4.28 14.35 -16.87
CA ASN A 142 -2.98 14.83 -17.42
C ASN A 142 -3.12 15.97 -18.43
N ARG A 143 -4.31 16.17 -19.00
CA ARG A 143 -4.62 17.27 -19.91
C ARG A 143 -6.10 17.58 -19.83
N LEU A 144 -6.44 18.84 -19.56
CA LEU A 144 -7.80 19.34 -19.72
C LEU A 144 -8.14 19.34 -21.22
N LYS A 145 -9.02 18.42 -21.63
CA LYS A 145 -9.63 18.51 -22.96
C LYS A 145 -10.56 19.72 -22.97
N ARG A 146 -10.38 20.62 -23.94
CA ARG A 146 -11.41 21.61 -24.25
C ARG A 146 -12.56 20.87 -24.91
N VAL A 147 -13.71 20.87 -24.24
CA VAL A 147 -14.97 20.33 -24.76
C VAL A 147 -15.90 21.52 -25.00
N ASN A 148 -16.61 21.50 -26.13
CA ASN A 148 -17.47 22.61 -26.54
C ASN A 148 -18.83 22.59 -25.79
N SER A 149 -19.22 21.42 -25.27
CA SER A 149 -20.49 21.19 -24.58
C SER A 149 -20.19 20.58 -23.20
N LEU A 150 -20.09 21.44 -22.18
CA LEU A 150 -19.84 21.05 -20.78
C LEU A 150 -21.03 21.44 -19.91
N VAL A 151 -21.60 20.46 -19.20
CA VAL A 151 -22.65 20.68 -18.20
C VAL A 151 -22.04 20.52 -16.82
N GLU A 152 -22.03 21.58 -16.03
CA GLU A 152 -21.58 21.52 -14.63
C GLU A 152 -22.64 20.84 -13.76
N LEU A 153 -22.21 19.80 -13.04
CA LEU A 153 -23.05 19.14 -12.05
C LEU A 153 -22.96 19.91 -10.74
N ALA A 154 -24.12 20.24 -10.16
CA ALA A 154 -24.16 20.83 -8.84
C ALA A 154 -24.03 19.73 -7.77
N ALA A 155 -23.15 19.92 -6.80
CA ALA A 155 -23.29 19.24 -5.52
C ALA A 155 -24.56 19.79 -4.89
N ARG A 156 -25.67 19.04 -4.89
CA ARG A 156 -26.97 19.53 -4.38
C ARG A 156 -27.20 19.26 -2.90
N ASN A 157 -26.34 18.45 -2.28
CA ASN A 157 -26.46 18.10 -0.88
C ASN A 157 -25.70 19.12 -0.02
N ILE A 158 -26.46 20.01 0.64
CA ILE A 158 -25.94 21.10 1.47
C ILE A 158 -25.17 20.54 2.69
N GLU A 159 -25.66 19.46 3.30
CA GLU A 159 -25.00 18.85 4.46
C GLU A 159 -23.60 18.32 4.10
N ARG A 160 -23.46 17.67 2.95
CA ARG A 160 -22.18 17.18 2.44
C ARG A 160 -21.21 18.33 2.15
N GLN A 161 -21.71 19.44 1.63
CA GLN A 161 -20.89 20.63 1.37
C GLN A 161 -20.39 21.32 2.63
N SER A 162 -21.17 21.32 3.72
CA SER A 162 -20.73 21.89 4.99
C SER A 162 -19.76 20.99 5.76
N LYS A 163 -19.62 19.72 5.36
CA LYS A 163 -18.85 18.68 6.08
C LYS A 163 -17.89 17.92 5.16
N THR A 164 -17.34 18.59 4.15
CA THR A 164 -16.49 17.93 3.13
C THR A 164 -15.31 17.18 3.73
N ILE A 165 -14.69 17.70 4.79
CA ILE A 165 -13.58 17.04 5.50
C ILE A 165 -14.01 15.69 6.09
N GLN A 166 -15.18 15.62 6.76
CA GLN A 166 -15.66 14.37 7.39
C GLN A 166 -15.96 13.30 6.33
N TYR A 167 -16.59 13.71 5.22
CA TYR A 167 -16.88 12.79 4.12
C TYR A 167 -15.62 12.38 3.36
N ALA A 168 -14.63 13.26 3.21
CA ALA A 168 -13.33 12.94 2.62
C ALA A 168 -12.55 11.95 3.49
N GLU A 169 -12.57 12.10 4.82
CA GLU A 169 -11.96 11.14 5.74
C GLU A 169 -12.62 9.76 5.63
N GLN A 170 -13.96 9.70 5.63
CA GLN A 170 -14.69 8.45 5.46
C GLN A 170 -14.39 7.79 4.09
N ALA A 171 -14.41 8.57 3.02
CA ALA A 171 -14.10 8.08 1.68
C ALA A 171 -12.64 7.63 1.54
N PHE A 172 -11.71 8.30 2.22
CA PHE A 172 -10.32 7.88 2.27
C PHE A 172 -10.18 6.51 2.94
N GLN A 173 -10.89 6.26 4.05
CA GLN A 173 -10.91 4.94 4.70
C GLN A 173 -11.48 3.87 3.75
N GLU A 174 -12.61 4.14 3.10
CA GLU A 174 -13.27 3.22 2.18
C GLU A 174 -12.39 2.88 0.96
N HIS A 175 -11.71 3.88 0.41
CA HIS A 175 -10.92 3.74 -0.82
C HIS A 175 -9.41 3.62 -0.58
N PHE A 176 -8.99 3.35 0.66
CA PHE A 176 -7.59 3.41 1.05
C PHE A 176 -6.68 2.56 0.16
N HIS A 177 -7.03 1.30 -0.11
CA HIS A 177 -6.17 0.42 -0.93
C HIS A 177 -6.07 0.84 -2.40
N SER A 178 -7.05 1.58 -2.92
CA SER A 178 -7.00 2.13 -4.28
C SER A 178 -6.11 3.38 -4.34
N ILE A 179 -6.14 4.17 -3.27
CA ILE A 179 -5.36 5.41 -3.12
C ILE A 179 -3.91 5.08 -2.76
N CYS A 180 -3.71 4.34 -1.67
CA CYS A 180 -2.44 3.85 -1.17
C CYS A 180 -2.08 2.54 -1.88
N LYS A 181 -1.29 2.65 -2.95
CA LYS A 181 -0.82 1.50 -3.75
C LYS A 181 0.28 0.67 -3.06
N LYS A 182 0.38 0.73 -1.72
CA LYS A 182 1.33 -0.09 -0.94
C LYS A 182 0.66 -1.43 -0.64
N ASN A 183 1.32 -2.51 -1.00
CA ASN A 183 0.80 -3.86 -0.79
C ASN A 183 0.70 -4.16 0.72
N LYS A 184 -0.40 -4.79 1.15
CA LYS A 184 -0.69 -5.13 2.56
C LYS A 184 -0.53 -3.97 3.57
N ALA A 185 -0.75 -2.73 3.14
CA ALA A 185 -0.82 -1.60 4.05
C ALA A 185 -2.23 -1.46 4.62
N GLU A 186 -2.32 -1.08 5.89
CA GLU A 186 -3.56 -0.78 6.60
C GLU A 186 -3.46 0.58 7.30
N ILE A 187 -4.58 1.28 7.43
CA ILE A 187 -4.63 2.54 8.19
C ILE A 187 -4.46 2.21 9.67
N TYR A 188 -3.44 2.80 10.31
CA TYR A 188 -3.28 2.73 11.76
C TYR A 188 -4.00 3.90 12.44
N LYS A 189 -3.79 5.12 11.93
CA LYS A 189 -4.43 6.33 12.44
C LYS A 189 -4.43 7.43 11.39
N ILE A 190 -5.56 8.10 11.18
CA ILE A 190 -5.61 9.35 10.42
C ILE A 190 -5.25 10.50 11.37
N SER A 191 -4.24 11.28 11.01
CA SER A 191 -3.69 12.35 11.83
C SER A 191 -4.31 13.70 11.48
N ALA A 192 -4.46 13.99 10.19
CA ALA A 192 -5.06 15.22 9.69
C ALA A 192 -5.69 15.02 8.31
N VAL A 193 -6.75 15.78 8.04
CA VAL A 193 -7.38 15.92 6.72
C VAL A 193 -7.69 17.39 6.51
N ASP A 194 -6.94 18.03 5.63
CA ASP A 194 -7.08 19.45 5.34
C ASP A 194 -7.62 19.67 3.93
N ALA A 195 -8.64 20.52 3.82
CA ALA A 195 -9.19 20.95 2.55
C ALA A 195 -8.22 21.92 1.86
N GLY A 196 -7.83 21.58 0.62
CA GLY A 196 -7.06 22.45 -0.27
C GLY A 196 -7.91 23.43 -1.06
#